data_AF-A0AAD0XQY2-F1
#
_entry.id   AF-A0AAD0XQY2-F1
#
_cell.length_a   1.000
_cell.length_b   1.000
_cell.length_c   1.000
_cell.angle_alpha   90.00
_cell.angle_beta   90.00
_cell.angle_gamma   90.00
#
_symmetry.space_group_name_H-M   'P 1'
#
loop_
_entity.id
_entity.type
_entity.pdbx_description
1 polymer ?
#
loop_
_entity_poly.entity_id
_entity_poly.type
_entity_poly.pdbx_seq_one_letter_code
_entity_poly.pdbx_strand_id
1 'polypeptide(L)'
;MGLFFMRLKAPFAAFRYFQAGVYRSTMPTLPHSAAWGLINNILGIEIRTNRNHLTTEISKDIPSLNLAIGNISLPETNSLYQQLHVIPVGSSGKENAERTKGSKYFIRPVRREILTNFDVLVGIRSDDPELKQKITSGLNGEWNCIRYGLPFAGDNNLLFDSIDIFEESSIPAFWYFKVIDDDKIETETARLTVGIDRLDNSETLSPLFAISKEKSLQPPPNAWVWTPKKPE
;
A
#
# COMPACT_ATOMS: atom_id res chain seq x y z
N MET A 1 -2.85 -22.96 -7.81
CA MET A 1 -2.20 -21.76 -7.24
C MET A 1 -0.69 -21.83 -7.36
N GLY A 2 -0.10 -20.96 -8.19
CA GLY A 2 1.34 -20.68 -8.16
C GLY A 2 1.70 -19.86 -6.91
N LEU A 3 2.92 -20.00 -6.42
CA LEU A 3 3.48 -19.26 -5.29
C LEU A 3 4.83 -18.67 -5.72
N PHE A 4 5.03 -17.39 -5.43
CA PHE A 4 6.30 -16.70 -5.58
C PHE A 4 6.35 -15.53 -4.60
N PHE A 5 7.51 -14.89 -4.49
CA PHE A 5 7.77 -13.80 -3.55
C PHE A 5 8.28 -12.56 -4.29
N MET A 6 7.92 -11.40 -3.78
CA MET A 6 8.35 -10.10 -4.27
C MET A 6 8.96 -9.29 -3.13
N ARG A 7 10.25 -8.95 -3.22
CA ARG A 7 10.90 -8.02 -2.29
C ARG A 7 10.73 -6.60 -2.79
N LEU A 8 10.40 -5.70 -1.87
CA LEU A 8 10.20 -4.28 -2.13
C LEU A 8 11.09 -3.49 -1.18
N LYS A 9 12.05 -2.76 -1.75
CA LYS A 9 12.97 -1.92 -0.99
C LYS A 9 12.81 -0.46 -1.38
N ALA A 10 12.75 0.42 -0.39
CA ALA A 10 12.71 1.86 -0.58
C ALA A 10 13.41 2.56 0.59
N PRO A 11 14.01 3.75 0.38
CA PRO A 11 14.56 4.52 1.48
C PRO A 11 13.44 5.08 2.36
N PHE A 12 12.29 5.34 1.73
CA PHE A 12 11.13 6.01 2.29
C PHE A 12 9.84 5.39 1.78
N ALA A 13 8.87 5.17 2.68
CA ALA A 13 7.53 4.72 2.30
C ALA A 13 6.47 5.38 3.18
N ALA A 14 5.22 5.47 2.70
CA ALA A 14 4.11 5.96 3.52
C ALA A 14 2.77 5.37 3.09
N PHE A 15 2.19 4.52 3.94
CA PHE A 15 0.93 3.81 3.68
C PHE A 15 -0.16 4.36 4.59
N ARG A 16 -0.96 5.27 4.05
CA ARG A 16 -1.87 6.10 4.84
C ARG A 16 -3.11 5.32 5.31
N TYR A 17 -3.48 5.54 6.57
CA TYR A 17 -4.85 5.32 7.01
C TYR A 17 -5.79 6.35 6.37
N PHE A 18 -7.05 5.97 6.16
CA PHE A 18 -8.13 6.91 5.88
C PHE A 18 -8.35 7.79 7.12
N GLN A 19 -7.78 8.99 7.09
CA GLN A 19 -7.80 9.94 8.20
C GLN A 19 -8.09 11.35 7.73
N ALA A 20 -8.80 12.12 8.54
CA ALA A 20 -9.03 13.55 8.33
C ALA A 20 -7.92 14.40 8.99
N GLY A 21 -7.79 15.66 8.57
CA GLY A 21 -6.91 16.64 9.22
C GLY A 21 -5.50 16.80 8.62
N VAL A 22 -4.65 17.55 9.32
CA VAL A 22 -3.29 17.91 8.88
C VAL A 22 -2.22 16.92 9.33
N TYR A 23 -2.57 16.03 10.27
CA TYR A 23 -1.76 14.88 10.63
C TYR A 23 -2.04 13.73 9.68
N ARG A 24 -0.98 13.09 9.19
CA ARG A 24 -1.04 11.93 8.32
C ARG A 24 -0.16 10.84 8.88
N SER A 25 -0.74 9.92 9.64
CA SER A 25 -0.07 8.70 10.09
C SER A 25 0.22 7.73 8.92
N THR A 26 1.09 6.76 9.16
CA THR A 26 1.37 5.63 8.26
C THR A 26 1.16 4.31 8.98
N MET A 27 0.72 3.28 8.27
CA MET A 27 0.81 1.90 8.74
C MET A 27 2.29 1.52 8.91
N PRO A 28 2.62 0.59 9.83
CA PRO A 28 4.02 0.21 10.12
C PRO A 28 4.68 -0.65 9.03
N THR A 29 3.92 -1.03 8.01
CA THR A 29 4.39 -1.81 6.86
C THR A 29 3.50 -1.55 5.64
N LEU A 30 3.77 -2.24 4.53
CA LEU A 30 2.92 -2.31 3.35
C LEU A 30 1.60 -3.03 3.66
N PRO A 31 0.43 -2.38 3.55
CA PRO A 31 -0.84 -3.08 3.64
C PRO A 31 -1.10 -3.93 2.39
N HIS A 32 -1.91 -4.97 2.56
CA HIS A 32 -2.33 -5.87 1.50
C HIS A 32 -2.96 -5.12 0.31
N SER A 33 -3.80 -4.13 0.58
CA SER A 33 -4.42 -3.30 -0.47
C SER A 33 -3.40 -2.53 -1.32
N ALA A 34 -2.31 -2.06 -0.71
CA ALA A 34 -1.24 -1.36 -1.43
C ALA A 34 -0.37 -2.34 -2.22
N ALA A 35 -0.06 -3.52 -1.66
CA ALA A 35 0.63 -4.59 -2.40
C ALA A 35 -0.17 -5.01 -3.65
N TRP A 36 -1.47 -5.21 -3.50
CA TRP A 36 -2.37 -5.52 -4.62
C TRP A 36 -2.43 -4.39 -5.64
N GLY A 37 -2.55 -3.13 -5.20
CA GLY A 37 -2.53 -1.97 -6.09
C GLY A 37 -1.21 -1.82 -6.86
N LEU A 38 -0.08 -2.10 -6.21
CA LEU A 38 1.24 -2.10 -6.83
C LEU A 38 1.35 -3.17 -7.92
N ILE A 39 0.94 -4.40 -7.64
CA ILE A 39 0.95 -5.50 -8.62
C ILE A 39 0.12 -5.13 -9.84
N ASN A 40 -1.10 -4.61 -9.65
CA ASN A 40 -1.95 -4.16 -10.75
C ASN A 40 -1.34 -2.99 -11.54
N ASN A 41 -0.65 -2.06 -10.87
CA ASN A 41 0.07 -0.97 -11.55
C ASN A 41 1.20 -1.53 -12.44
N ILE A 42 1.99 -2.48 -11.94
CA ILE A 42 3.07 -3.14 -12.71
C ILE A 42 2.49 -3.84 -13.95
N LEU A 43 1.33 -4.49 -13.81
CA LEU A 43 0.61 -5.16 -14.89
C LEU A 43 -0.10 -4.20 -15.86
N GLY A 44 -0.10 -2.88 -15.57
CA GLY A 44 -0.83 -1.88 -16.37
C GLY A 44 -2.34 -1.99 -16.28
N ILE A 45 -2.87 -2.58 -15.20
CA ILE A 45 -4.30 -2.75 -14.97
C ILE A 45 -4.84 -1.49 -14.27
N GLU A 46 -5.75 -0.78 -14.93
CA GLU A 46 -6.48 0.34 -14.32
C GLU A 46 -7.55 -0.20 -13.37
N ILE A 47 -7.29 -0.06 -12.06
CA ILE A 47 -8.22 -0.50 -11.03
C ILE A 47 -9.39 0.46 -10.82
N ARG A 48 -9.32 1.70 -11.33
CA ARG A 48 -10.34 2.73 -11.07
C ARG A 48 -11.39 2.77 -12.17
N THR A 49 -12.64 2.85 -11.75
CA THR A 49 -13.77 3.24 -12.60
C THR A 49 -14.21 4.67 -12.27
N ASN A 50 -15.12 5.22 -13.09
CA ASN A 50 -15.73 6.54 -12.86
C ASN A 50 -14.71 7.68 -12.71
N ARG A 51 -13.68 7.70 -13.56
CA ARG A 51 -12.56 8.66 -13.55
C ARG A 51 -12.96 10.14 -13.70
N ASN A 52 -14.18 10.41 -14.15
CA ASN A 52 -14.71 11.76 -14.31
C ASN A 52 -15.48 12.25 -13.07
N HIS A 53 -15.58 11.44 -12.01
CA HIS A 53 -16.23 11.80 -10.76
C HIS A 53 -15.21 12.27 -9.71
N LEU A 54 -15.70 13.01 -8.71
CA LEU A 54 -14.89 13.47 -7.56
C LEU A 54 -14.24 12.29 -6.81
N THR A 55 -14.98 11.18 -6.72
CA THR A 55 -14.52 9.94 -6.10
C THR A 55 -14.54 8.86 -7.18
N THR A 56 -13.39 8.23 -7.40
CA THR A 56 -13.28 7.05 -8.27
C THR A 56 -13.67 5.80 -7.50
N GLU A 57 -14.31 4.85 -8.15
CA GLU A 57 -14.59 3.52 -7.60
C GLU A 57 -13.47 2.53 -7.94
N ILE A 58 -13.45 1.37 -7.27
CA ILE A 58 -12.57 0.25 -7.62
C ILE A 58 -13.38 -0.73 -8.47
N SER A 59 -12.84 -1.09 -9.64
CA SER A 59 -13.46 -2.05 -10.55
C SER A 59 -13.66 -3.41 -9.86
N LYS A 60 -14.82 -4.02 -10.09
CA LYS A 60 -15.17 -5.34 -9.57
C LYS A 60 -14.50 -6.48 -10.35
N ASP A 61 -14.00 -6.19 -11.55
CA ASP A 61 -13.43 -7.17 -12.48
C ASP A 61 -11.92 -7.38 -12.28
N ILE A 62 -11.33 -6.75 -11.26
CA ILE A 62 -9.91 -6.88 -10.97
C ILE A 62 -9.68 -8.16 -10.16
N PRO A 63 -8.77 -9.05 -10.59
CA PRO A 63 -8.57 -10.33 -9.93
C PRO A 63 -8.10 -10.14 -8.49
N SER A 64 -8.68 -10.96 -7.60
CA SER A 64 -8.22 -11.03 -6.22
C SER A 64 -6.94 -11.85 -6.12
N LEU A 65 -6.03 -11.45 -5.25
CA LEU A 65 -4.78 -12.15 -4.97
C LEU A 65 -4.76 -12.61 -3.51
N ASN A 66 -4.14 -13.76 -3.25
CA ASN A 66 -3.92 -14.22 -1.89
C ASN A 66 -2.50 -13.84 -1.46
N LEU A 67 -2.40 -12.84 -0.58
CA LEU A 67 -1.16 -12.14 -0.27
C LEU A 67 -0.75 -12.38 1.17
N ALA A 68 0.56 -12.45 1.42
CA ALA A 68 1.16 -12.42 2.76
C ALA A 68 2.21 -11.31 2.82
N ILE A 69 2.26 -10.57 3.92
CA ILE A 69 3.17 -9.43 4.09
C ILE A 69 4.18 -9.75 5.18
N GLY A 70 5.47 -9.56 4.90
CA GLY A 70 6.54 -9.71 5.89
C GLY A 70 7.55 -8.57 5.82
N ASN A 71 8.10 -8.17 6.96
CA ASN A 71 9.19 -7.21 7.04
C ASN A 71 10.53 -7.96 7.07
N ILE A 72 11.41 -7.70 6.10
CA ILE A 72 12.79 -8.23 6.13
C ILE A 72 13.57 -7.49 7.21
N SER A 73 13.40 -6.17 7.29
CA SER A 73 13.79 -5.34 8.42
C SER A 73 12.58 -4.56 8.92
N LEU A 74 12.48 -4.38 10.25
CA LEU A 74 11.45 -3.53 10.82
C LEU A 74 11.77 -2.07 10.45
N PRO A 75 10.88 -1.38 9.73
CA PRO A 75 11.10 0.01 9.40
C PRO A 75 10.95 0.89 10.64
N GLU A 76 11.60 2.05 10.63
CA GLU A 76 11.39 3.06 11.66
C GLU A 76 10.33 4.06 11.21
N THR A 77 9.43 4.45 12.12
CA THR A 77 8.44 5.50 11.85
C THR A 77 8.99 6.84 12.27
N ASN A 78 9.22 7.72 11.30
CA ASN A 78 9.71 9.06 11.49
C ASN A 78 8.62 10.11 11.23
N SER A 79 8.75 11.31 11.80
CA SER A 79 7.82 12.43 11.60
C SER A 79 8.46 13.52 10.74
N LEU A 80 7.82 13.83 9.61
CA LEU A 80 8.17 14.94 8.72
C LEU A 80 7.21 16.12 8.96
N TYR A 81 7.78 17.29 9.27
CA TYR A 81 7.05 18.54 9.44
C TYR A 81 7.25 19.40 8.20
N GLN A 82 6.16 19.77 7.53
CA GLN A 82 6.22 20.57 6.30
C GLN A 82 5.23 21.72 6.36
N GLN A 83 5.54 22.80 5.65
CA GLN A 83 4.55 23.79 5.26
C GLN A 83 4.05 23.41 3.86
N LEU A 84 2.79 22.95 3.77
CA LEU A 84 2.20 22.70 2.46
C LEU A 84 1.62 23.98 1.90
N HIS A 85 2.12 24.33 0.72
CA HIS A 85 1.65 25.46 -0.07
C HIS A 85 0.57 24.95 -1.01
N VAL A 86 -0.65 24.77 -0.49
CA VAL A 86 -1.75 24.22 -1.28
C VAL A 86 -2.41 25.34 -2.06
N ILE A 87 -2.66 25.13 -3.35
CA ILE A 87 -3.64 25.92 -4.09
C ILE A 87 -4.97 25.19 -3.87
N PRO A 88 -5.94 25.75 -3.12
CA PRO A 88 -7.17 25.03 -2.88
C PRO A 88 -7.90 24.81 -4.21
N VAL A 89 -8.09 23.55 -4.56
CA VAL A 89 -8.94 23.12 -5.67
C VAL A 89 -10.38 23.11 -5.16
N GLY A 90 -11.25 23.93 -5.75
CA GLY A 90 -12.66 24.09 -5.33
C GLY A 90 -13.03 25.52 -4.93
N SER A 91 -14.12 25.69 -4.18
CA SER A 91 -14.66 27.00 -3.76
C SER A 91 -14.19 27.48 -2.38
N SER A 92 -13.61 26.60 -1.56
CA SER A 92 -13.26 26.92 -0.17
C SER A 92 -12.00 27.79 -0.06
N GLY A 93 -12.08 28.85 0.74
CA GLY A 93 -10.92 29.69 1.08
C GLY A 93 -10.58 30.75 0.04
N LYS A 94 -11.31 30.84 -1.09
CA LYS A 94 -11.08 31.83 -2.16
C LYS A 94 -11.15 33.27 -1.65
N GLU A 95 -11.99 33.53 -0.66
CA GLU A 95 -12.13 34.82 0.01
C GLU A 95 -10.82 35.31 0.68
N ASN A 96 -9.90 34.39 1.00
CA ASN A 96 -8.62 34.76 1.59
C ASN A 96 -7.57 35.21 0.56
N ALA A 97 -7.82 34.98 -0.73
CA ALA A 97 -6.88 35.33 -1.81
C ALA A 97 -6.65 36.86 -1.92
N GLU A 98 -7.70 37.66 -1.72
CA GLU A 98 -7.60 39.12 -1.75
C GLU A 98 -6.69 39.63 -0.62
N ARG A 99 -6.75 38.99 0.55
CA ARG A 99 -5.99 39.38 1.74
C ARG A 99 -4.49 39.11 1.62
N THR A 100 -4.08 38.24 0.69
CA THR A 100 -2.68 37.84 0.56
C THR A 100 -1.92 38.57 -0.54
N LYS A 101 -2.54 39.55 -1.22
CA LYS A 101 -1.88 40.46 -2.18
C LYS A 101 -1.00 39.70 -3.20
N GLY A 102 -1.54 38.64 -3.79
CA GLY A 102 -0.83 37.80 -4.75
C GLY A 102 0.05 36.68 -4.14
N SER A 103 0.20 36.63 -2.82
CA SER A 103 0.84 35.52 -2.11
C SER A 103 -0.11 34.33 -1.94
N LYS A 104 0.41 33.12 -1.76
CA LYS A 104 -0.40 31.92 -1.49
C LYS A 104 -1.16 32.08 -0.16
N TYR A 105 -2.48 31.96 -0.21
CA TYR A 105 -3.36 32.19 0.95
C TYR A 105 -3.66 30.95 1.79
N PHE A 106 -3.13 29.80 1.39
CA PHE A 106 -3.37 28.53 2.08
C PHE A 106 -2.06 27.80 2.35
N ILE A 107 -1.29 28.36 3.28
CA ILE A 107 -0.10 27.73 3.84
C ILE A 107 -0.53 27.06 5.14
N ARG A 108 -0.40 25.73 5.22
CA ARG A 108 -0.74 24.99 6.43
C ARG A 108 0.43 24.14 6.88
N PRO A 109 0.80 24.18 8.18
CA PRO A 109 1.71 23.19 8.73
C PRO A 109 1.02 21.81 8.67
N VAL A 110 1.76 20.82 8.20
CA VAL A 110 1.35 19.42 8.24
C VAL A 110 2.43 18.61 8.93
N ARG A 111 1.99 17.54 9.59
CA ARG A 111 2.85 16.51 10.14
C ARG A 111 2.52 15.21 9.44
N ARG A 112 3.49 14.60 8.79
CA ARG A 112 3.34 13.33 8.08
C ARG A 112 4.29 12.31 8.68
N GLU A 113 3.79 11.13 8.98
CA GLU A 113 4.66 10.01 9.28
C GLU A 113 5.20 9.39 7.99
N ILE A 114 6.41 8.85 8.08
CA ILE A 114 7.15 8.22 6.98
C ILE A 114 7.91 7.03 7.55
N LEU A 115 7.87 5.91 6.86
CA LEU A 115 8.69 4.75 7.15
C LEU A 115 10.07 4.96 6.53
N THR A 116 11.13 4.72 7.29
CA THR A 116 12.52 4.72 6.81
C THR A 116 13.10 3.32 6.84
N ASN A 117 14.06 3.04 5.95
CA ASN A 117 14.66 1.69 5.79
C ASN A 117 13.60 0.64 5.47
N PHE A 118 12.71 0.96 4.53
CA PHE A 118 11.61 0.10 4.14
C PHE A 118 12.12 -1.08 3.29
N ASP A 119 11.98 -2.29 3.82
CA ASP A 119 12.41 -3.54 3.16
C ASP A 119 11.45 -4.66 3.54
N VAL A 120 10.56 -5.00 2.61
CA VAL A 120 9.48 -5.96 2.83
C VAL A 120 9.49 -7.07 1.80
N LEU A 121 8.91 -8.20 2.19
CA LEU A 121 8.67 -9.35 1.35
C LEU A 121 7.17 -9.58 1.24
N VAL A 122 6.67 -9.71 0.02
CA VAL A 122 5.28 -10.02 -0.30
C VAL A 122 5.24 -11.44 -0.83
N GLY A 123 4.59 -12.35 -0.11
CA GLY A 123 4.22 -13.66 -0.62
C GLY A 123 2.97 -13.53 -1.49
N ILE A 124 2.99 -14.11 -2.69
CA ILE A 124 1.90 -13.99 -3.66
C ILE A 124 1.46 -15.39 -4.06
N ARG A 125 0.20 -15.71 -3.81
CA ARG A 125 -0.46 -16.89 -4.35
C ARG A 125 -1.58 -16.47 -5.32
N SER A 126 -1.56 -17.07 -6.50
CA SER A 126 -2.55 -16.81 -7.55
C SER A 126 -2.88 -18.07 -8.34
N ASP A 127 -4.10 -18.15 -8.86
CA ASP A 127 -4.52 -19.20 -9.79
C ASP A 127 -4.11 -18.92 -11.23
N ASP A 128 -3.68 -17.69 -11.56
CA ASP A 128 -3.06 -17.37 -12.85
C ASP A 128 -1.61 -17.90 -12.88
N PRO A 129 -1.32 -18.96 -13.66
CA PRO A 129 0.02 -19.55 -13.73
C PRO A 129 1.05 -18.61 -14.39
N GLU A 130 0.61 -17.63 -15.17
CA GLU A 130 1.47 -16.70 -15.89
C GLU A 130 1.74 -15.41 -15.09
N LEU A 131 1.06 -15.21 -13.95
CA LEU A 131 1.12 -13.94 -13.20
C LEU A 131 2.55 -13.49 -12.91
N LYS A 132 3.40 -14.41 -12.47
CA LYS A 132 4.82 -14.13 -12.20
C LYS A 132 5.53 -13.59 -13.44
N GLN A 133 5.37 -14.26 -14.58
CA GLN A 133 5.99 -13.82 -15.84
C GLN A 133 5.46 -12.45 -16.27
N LYS A 134 4.15 -12.21 -16.13
CA LYS A 134 3.54 -10.91 -16.44
C LYS A 134 4.10 -9.79 -15.56
N ILE A 135 4.29 -10.06 -14.26
CA ILE A 135 4.93 -9.10 -13.34
C ILE A 135 6.38 -8.85 -13.76
N THR A 136 7.17 -9.89 -14.04
CA THR A 136 8.56 -9.76 -14.49
C THR A 136 8.67 -8.94 -15.78
N SER A 137 7.88 -9.25 -16.81
CA SER A 137 7.84 -8.48 -18.06
C SER A 137 7.35 -7.04 -17.84
N GLY A 138 6.40 -6.84 -16.91
CA GLY A 138 5.99 -5.52 -16.44
C GLY A 138 7.17 -4.72 -15.87
N LEU A 139 7.95 -5.30 -14.96
CA LEU A 139 9.12 -4.66 -14.36
C LEU A 139 10.22 -4.35 -15.37
N ASN A 140 10.44 -5.25 -16.35
CA ASN A 140 11.42 -5.05 -17.43
C ASN A 140 11.00 -3.99 -18.46
N GLY A 141 9.77 -3.46 -18.37
CA GLY A 141 9.26 -2.52 -19.36
C GLY A 141 8.91 -3.15 -20.71
N GLU A 142 8.82 -4.48 -20.79
CA GLU A 142 8.50 -5.22 -22.03
C GLU A 142 7.03 -5.06 -22.44
N TRP A 143 6.21 -4.56 -21.52
CA TRP A 143 4.79 -4.32 -21.76
C TRP A 143 4.52 -2.91 -22.28
N ASN A 144 4.17 -2.81 -23.57
CA ASN A 144 3.78 -1.57 -24.26
C ASN A 144 2.29 -1.19 -24.02
N CYS A 145 1.81 -1.27 -22.77
CA CYS A 145 0.48 -0.78 -22.40
C CYS A 145 0.55 0.55 -21.64
N ILE A 146 -0.57 1.29 -21.61
CA ILE A 146 -0.70 2.49 -20.79
C ILE A 146 -0.70 2.05 -19.31
N ARG A 147 0.24 2.57 -18.52
CA ARG A 147 0.32 2.32 -17.08
C ARG A 147 -0.23 3.52 -16.29
N TYR A 148 -0.63 3.26 -15.05
CA TYR A 148 -1.06 4.32 -14.14
C TYR A 148 0.07 5.32 -13.84
N GLY A 149 1.32 4.84 -13.81
CA GLY A 149 2.52 5.65 -13.64
C GLY A 149 3.69 4.78 -13.19
N LEU A 150 4.70 5.40 -12.60
CA LEU A 150 5.79 4.67 -11.96
C LEU A 150 5.27 3.91 -10.72
N PRO A 151 5.83 2.73 -10.40
CA PRO A 151 5.65 2.10 -9.09
C PRO A 151 6.10 3.04 -7.95
N PHE A 152 5.31 3.15 -6.89
CA PHE A 152 5.60 4.02 -5.74
C PHE A 152 5.27 3.36 -4.40
N ALA A 153 6.01 3.74 -3.36
CA ALA A 153 5.92 3.22 -2.00
C ALA A 153 4.87 4.01 -1.17
N GLY A 154 3.61 3.88 -1.59
CA GLY A 154 2.46 4.50 -0.93
C GLY A 154 2.11 5.90 -1.45
N ASP A 155 2.91 6.93 -1.13
CA ASP A 155 2.75 8.26 -1.73
C ASP A 155 3.49 8.31 -3.10
N ASN A 156 2.93 8.99 -4.11
CA ASN A 156 3.46 8.97 -5.49
C ASN A 156 4.85 9.61 -5.69
N ASN A 157 5.33 10.35 -4.69
CA ASN A 157 6.66 10.95 -4.67
C ASN A 157 7.71 10.08 -3.96
N LEU A 158 7.34 8.90 -3.48
CA LEU A 158 8.22 7.94 -2.81
C LEU A 158 8.42 6.73 -3.74
N LEU A 159 9.63 6.52 -4.24
CA LEU A 159 9.93 5.47 -5.22
C LEU A 159 10.62 4.28 -4.55
N PHE A 160 10.48 3.11 -5.17
CA PHE A 160 11.25 1.92 -4.78
C PHE A 160 12.68 2.02 -5.34
N ASP A 161 13.65 1.60 -4.53
CA ASP A 161 15.03 1.38 -4.97
C ASP A 161 15.14 0.08 -5.77
N SER A 162 14.44 -0.97 -5.32
CA SER A 162 14.38 -2.26 -6.00
C SER A 162 13.03 -2.96 -5.81
N ILE A 163 12.65 -3.72 -6.83
CA ILE A 163 11.52 -4.65 -6.83
C ILE A 163 12.05 -5.96 -7.42
N ASP A 164 12.23 -6.96 -6.57
CA ASP A 164 12.89 -8.23 -6.93
C ASP A 164 11.91 -9.40 -6.79
N ILE A 165 11.91 -10.35 -7.74
CA ILE A 165 11.02 -11.52 -7.76
C ILE A 165 11.81 -12.80 -7.47
N PHE A 166 11.26 -13.68 -6.64
CA PHE A 166 11.86 -14.97 -6.25
C PHE A 166 10.83 -16.10 -6.35
N GLU A 167 11.25 -17.29 -6.79
CA GLU A 167 10.40 -18.49 -6.77
C GLU A 167 10.08 -18.92 -5.34
N GLU A 168 11.13 -18.96 -4.51
CA GLU A 168 11.05 -19.40 -3.13
C GLU A 168 11.58 -18.28 -2.23
N SER A 169 11.00 -18.17 -1.05
CA SER A 169 11.49 -17.26 -0.04
C SER A 169 12.84 -17.75 0.46
N SER A 170 13.90 -17.15 -0.06
CA SER A 170 15.28 -17.32 0.40
C SER A 170 15.66 -16.31 1.49
N ILE A 171 14.78 -15.37 1.80
CA ILE A 171 15.02 -14.27 2.73
C ILE A 171 14.04 -14.39 3.90
N PRO A 172 14.50 -14.62 5.14
CA PRO A 172 13.60 -14.73 6.28
C PRO A 172 13.02 -13.34 6.63
N ALA A 173 11.72 -13.29 6.94
CA ALA A 173 10.99 -12.08 7.25
C ALA A 173 10.13 -12.23 8.52
N PHE A 174 9.83 -11.11 9.17
CA PHE A 174 8.82 -11.02 10.22
C PHE A 174 7.44 -10.92 9.57
N TRP A 175 6.65 -11.99 9.62
CA TRP A 175 5.38 -12.06 8.90
C TRP A 175 4.24 -11.48 9.72
N TYR A 176 3.40 -10.68 9.07
CA TYR A 176 2.13 -10.26 9.62
C TYR A 176 1.10 -11.37 9.46
N PHE A 177 0.41 -11.69 10.54
CA PHE A 177 -0.66 -12.67 10.55
C PHE A 177 -1.92 -12.09 11.17
N LYS A 178 -3.07 -12.49 10.64
CA LYS A 178 -4.35 -12.01 11.12
C LYS A 178 -4.59 -12.56 12.53
N VAL A 179 -4.94 -11.68 13.46
CA VAL A 179 -5.32 -12.06 14.82
C VAL A 179 -6.71 -12.69 14.77
N ILE A 180 -6.86 -13.87 15.37
CA ILE A 180 -8.12 -14.60 15.52
C ILE A 180 -8.46 -14.64 17.02
N ASP A 181 -9.75 -14.71 17.36
CA ASP A 181 -10.22 -14.55 18.75
C ASP A 181 -9.51 -15.50 19.75
N ASP A 182 -9.29 -14.99 20.97
CA ASP A 182 -8.55 -15.60 22.11
C ASP A 182 -7.03 -15.79 21.97
N ASP A 183 -6.40 -15.33 20.88
CA ASP A 183 -4.94 -15.32 20.79
C ASP A 183 -4.32 -14.35 21.83
N LYS A 184 -3.47 -14.87 22.72
CA LYS A 184 -2.56 -14.02 23.51
C LYS A 184 -1.47 -13.48 22.60
N ILE A 185 -1.66 -12.25 22.12
CA ILE A 185 -0.67 -11.57 21.29
C ILE A 185 0.40 -10.92 22.19
N GLU A 186 1.64 -11.39 22.07
CA GLU A 186 2.81 -10.85 22.79
C GLU A 186 3.65 -9.87 21.95
N THR A 187 3.22 -9.57 20.74
CA THR A 187 3.94 -8.76 19.75
C THR A 187 3.16 -7.51 19.38
N GLU A 188 3.80 -6.59 18.66
CA GLU A 188 3.12 -5.41 18.14
C GLU A 188 1.95 -5.80 17.23
N THR A 189 0.88 -5.00 17.29
CA THR A 189 -0.30 -5.17 16.46
C THR A 189 -0.59 -3.92 15.66
N ALA A 190 -1.17 -4.10 14.48
CA ALA A 190 -1.60 -3.01 13.62
C ALA A 190 -2.84 -3.41 12.84
N ARG A 191 -3.70 -2.43 12.55
CA ARG A 191 -4.73 -2.60 11.52
C ARG A 191 -4.11 -2.33 10.16
N LEU A 192 -4.18 -3.31 9.27
CA LEU A 192 -3.69 -3.19 7.89
C LEU A 192 -4.88 -3.29 6.95
N THR A 193 -4.94 -2.39 5.97
CA THR A 193 -6.04 -2.38 5.01
C THR A 193 -5.89 -3.50 3.99
N VAL A 194 -6.99 -4.22 3.75
CA VAL A 194 -7.09 -5.33 2.81
C VAL A 194 -7.94 -4.92 1.61
N GLY A 195 -9.18 -4.50 1.85
CA GLY A 195 -10.09 -3.99 0.83
C GLY A 195 -10.44 -2.55 1.14
N ILE A 196 -10.53 -1.70 0.12
CA ILE A 196 -10.96 -0.31 0.24
C ILE A 196 -12.30 -0.17 -0.47
N ASP A 197 -13.28 0.41 0.21
CA ASP A 197 -14.44 0.97 -0.44
C ASP A 197 -14.31 2.51 -0.43
N ARG A 198 -14.20 3.09 -1.63
CA ARG A 198 -13.96 4.53 -1.81
C ARG A 198 -15.23 5.35 -1.69
N LEU A 199 -16.40 4.74 -1.88
CA LEU A 199 -17.70 5.40 -1.74
C LEU A 199 -18.21 5.33 -0.31
N ASP A 200 -17.98 4.19 0.36
CA ASP A 200 -18.38 3.98 1.74
C ASP A 200 -17.20 3.50 2.60
N ASN A 201 -16.59 4.43 3.32
CA ASN A 201 -15.42 4.11 4.14
C ASN A 201 -15.75 3.16 5.32
N SER A 202 -17.02 2.98 5.72
CA SER A 202 -17.34 1.96 6.74
C SER A 202 -17.22 0.52 6.23
N GLU A 203 -17.29 0.31 4.91
CA GLU A 203 -17.13 -0.99 4.27
C GLU A 203 -15.64 -1.33 3.99
N THR A 204 -14.72 -0.43 4.31
CA THR A 204 -13.27 -0.68 4.17
C THR A 204 -12.78 -1.72 5.17
N LEU A 205 -12.18 -2.80 4.65
CA LEU A 205 -11.71 -3.94 5.44
C LEU A 205 -10.30 -3.67 5.99
N SER A 206 -10.19 -3.48 7.30
CA SER A 206 -8.90 -3.30 8.00
C SER A 206 -8.82 -4.17 9.27
N PRO A 207 -8.66 -5.50 9.13
CA PRO A 207 -8.55 -6.41 10.26
C PRO A 207 -7.29 -6.15 11.10
N LEU A 208 -7.28 -6.65 12.33
CA LEU A 208 -6.13 -6.58 13.22
C LEU A 208 -5.11 -7.66 12.84
N PHE A 209 -3.85 -7.26 12.71
CA PHE A 209 -2.72 -8.14 12.49
C PHE A 209 -1.72 -8.03 13.63
N ALA A 210 -1.04 -9.13 13.91
CA ALA A 210 0.16 -9.17 14.74
C ALA A 210 1.36 -9.51 13.86
N ILE A 211 2.55 -9.11 14.29
CA ILE A 211 3.81 -9.45 13.63
C ILE A 211 4.47 -10.65 14.31
N SER A 212 5.10 -11.55 13.56
CA SER A 212 5.81 -12.69 14.14
C SER A 212 6.99 -12.24 15.02
N LYS A 213 7.24 -12.98 16.11
CA LYS A 213 8.35 -12.70 17.04
C LYS A 213 9.72 -12.99 16.44
N GLU A 214 9.79 -13.99 15.58
CA GLU A 214 11.00 -14.42 14.88
C GLU A 214 10.77 -14.37 13.37
N LYS A 215 11.88 -14.24 12.63
CA LYS A 215 11.83 -14.30 11.17
C LYS A 215 11.68 -15.75 10.72
N SER A 216 10.87 -15.98 9.69
CA SER A 216 10.79 -17.28 9.01
C SER A 216 10.87 -17.08 7.50
N LEU A 217 11.32 -18.12 6.80
CA LEU A 217 11.32 -18.14 5.33
C LEU A 217 9.88 -18.15 4.80
N GLN A 218 9.01 -18.96 5.40
CA GLN A 218 7.63 -19.12 4.94
C GLN A 218 6.64 -18.34 5.82
N PRO A 219 5.61 -17.71 5.22
CA PRO A 219 4.54 -17.10 5.99
C PRO A 219 3.74 -18.16 6.74
N PRO A 220 3.31 -17.88 7.99
CA PRO A 220 2.42 -18.78 8.71
C PRO A 220 1.05 -18.91 8.01
N PRO A 221 0.27 -19.97 8.26
CA PRO A 221 -1.00 -20.21 7.55
C PRO A 221 -2.00 -19.05 7.59
N ASN A 222 -2.06 -18.32 8.70
CA ASN A 222 -2.95 -17.16 8.92
C ASN A 222 -2.38 -15.81 8.44
N ALA A 223 -1.21 -15.80 7.80
CA ALA A 223 -0.68 -14.61 7.11
C ALA A 223 -1.28 -14.42 5.70
N TRP A 224 -1.89 -15.46 5.15
CA TRP A 224 -2.45 -15.44 3.79
C TRP A 224 -3.83 -14.81 3.76
N VAL A 225 -3.96 -13.69 3.04
CA VAL A 225 -5.17 -12.89 2.96
C VAL A 225 -5.57 -12.62 1.51
N TRP A 226 -6.80 -13.03 1.17
CA TRP A 226 -7.42 -12.65 -0.10
C TRP A 226 -7.71 -11.16 -0.16
N THR A 227 -7.26 -10.52 -1.22
CA THR A 227 -7.23 -9.06 -1.39
C THR A 227 -7.74 -8.70 -2.80
N PRO A 228 -8.71 -7.77 -2.94
CA PRO A 228 -9.35 -7.00 -1.87
C PRO A 228 -10.41 -7.79 -1.09
N LYS A 229 -10.91 -8.89 -1.67
CA LYS A 229 -11.87 -9.82 -1.07
C LYS A 229 -11.55 -11.26 -1.50
N LYS A 230 -12.19 -12.24 -0.87
CA LYS A 230 -12.13 -13.63 -1.34
C LYS A 230 -12.82 -13.75 -2.71
N PRO A 231 -12.26 -14.51 -3.67
CA PRO A 231 -12.99 -14.91 -4.88
C PRO A 231 -14.30 -15.61 -4.52
N GLU A 232 -15.33 -15.36 -5.34
CA GLU A 232 -16.64 -16.03 -5.25
C GLU A 232 -16.58 -17.44 -5.85
#